data_AF-A0A2W7KQ98-F1
#
_entry.id   AF-A0A2W7KQ98-F1
#
_cell.length_a   1.000
_cell.length_b   1.000
_cell.length_c   1.000
_cell.angle_alpha   90.00
_cell.angle_beta   90.00
_cell.angle_gamma   90.00
#
_symmetry.space_group_name_H-M   'P 1'
#
loop_
_entity.id
_entity.type
_entity.pdbx_description
1 polymer ?
#
loop_
_entity_poly.entity_id
_entity_poly.type
_entity_poly.pdbx_seq_one_letter_code
_entity_poly.pdbx_strand_id
1 'polypeptide(L)'
;MIFCKWLFPDFVVFEDSVILEMKFDEPAFRVWLDHFSGDKAGVERMLNHTHLYDVFSGCGSAVDEVVFEQLSNVLAMSWRMVLKAQFPDRSFHVEAINSDQEYGPVVTFHEMRATVSMSMTSG
;
A
#
# COMPACT_ATOMS: atom_id res chain seq x y z
N MET A 1 4.76 4.78 -20.55
CA MET A 1 4.87 5.92 -19.60
C MET A 1 3.95 5.76 -18.38
N ILE A 2 2.77 5.12 -18.48
CA ILE A 2 1.85 4.90 -17.34
C ILE A 2 2.45 4.05 -16.20
N PHE A 3 3.28 3.03 -16.50
CA PHE A 3 3.89 2.20 -15.46
C PHE A 3 4.86 2.97 -14.53
N CYS A 4 5.41 4.10 -14.98
CA CYS A 4 6.31 4.90 -14.16
C CYS A 4 5.62 5.47 -12.93
N LYS A 5 4.29 5.70 -12.98
CA LYS A 5 3.49 6.11 -11.82
C LYS A 5 3.33 5.01 -10.79
N TRP A 6 3.51 3.75 -11.19
CA TRP A 6 3.60 2.64 -10.24
C TRP A 6 4.99 2.53 -9.64
N LEU A 7 6.08 2.81 -10.37
CA LEU A 7 7.41 2.84 -9.76
C LEU A 7 7.58 4.05 -8.83
N PHE A 8 7.17 5.23 -9.27
CA PHE A 8 7.33 6.48 -8.55
C PHE A 8 5.95 7.11 -8.31
N PRO A 9 5.18 6.57 -7.36
CA PRO A 9 3.82 7.03 -7.12
C PRO A 9 3.79 8.41 -6.45
N ASP A 10 2.69 9.10 -6.68
CA ASP A 10 2.26 10.24 -5.89
C ASP A 10 1.33 9.76 -4.76
N PHE A 11 1.24 10.55 -3.69
CA PHE A 11 0.47 10.20 -2.50
C PHE A 11 -0.50 11.31 -2.11
N VAL A 12 -1.65 10.91 -1.60
CA VAL A 12 -2.60 11.79 -0.93
C VAL A 12 -2.50 11.55 0.58
N VAL A 13 -2.40 12.65 1.34
CA VAL A 13 -2.55 12.61 2.80
C VAL A 13 -4.00 12.97 3.12
N PHE A 14 -4.77 12.00 3.60
CA PHE A 14 -6.17 12.17 3.98
C PHE A 14 -6.39 11.69 5.40
N GLU A 15 -6.84 12.61 6.28
CA GLU A 15 -7.02 12.33 7.70
C GLU A 15 -5.80 11.62 8.32
N ASP A 16 -4.60 12.15 8.09
CA ASP A 16 -3.32 11.60 8.56
C ASP A 16 -2.94 10.22 7.97
N SER A 17 -3.73 9.70 7.03
CA SER A 17 -3.41 8.45 6.30
C SER A 17 -2.72 8.77 4.97
N VAL A 18 -1.74 7.96 4.57
CA VAL A 18 -1.03 8.09 3.28
C VAL A 18 -1.51 7.03 2.32
N ILE A 19 -2.09 7.48 1.22
CA ILE A 19 -2.74 6.62 0.23
C ILE A 19 -2.16 6.93 -1.14
N LEU A 20 -1.99 5.90 -1.97
CA LEU A 20 -1.62 6.08 -3.38
C LEU A 20 -2.67 6.98 -4.07
N GLU A 21 -2.23 8.09 -4.68
CA GLU A 21 -3.14 9.06 -5.30
C GLU A 21 -4.10 8.39 -6.29
N MET A 22 -3.56 7.50 -7.12
CA MET A 22 -4.32 6.77 -8.15
C MET A 22 -5.33 5.75 -7.59
N LYS A 23 -5.29 5.45 -6.30
CA LYS A 23 -6.23 4.55 -5.62
C LYS A 23 -7.12 5.28 -4.61
N PHE A 24 -6.90 6.57 -4.41
CA PHE A 24 -7.65 7.32 -3.41
C PHE A 24 -9.09 7.54 -3.88
N ASP A 25 -10.03 7.09 -3.05
CA ASP A 25 -11.44 7.37 -3.16
C ASP A 25 -11.99 7.56 -1.74
N GLU A 26 -12.54 8.75 -1.45
CA GLU A 26 -13.02 9.08 -0.10
C GLU A 26 -14.13 8.14 0.38
N PRO A 27 -15.17 7.82 -0.42
CA PRO A 27 -16.16 6.80 -0.06
C PRO A 27 -15.54 5.46 0.34
N ALA A 28 -14.60 4.93 -0.45
CA ALA A 28 -13.89 3.70 -0.11
C ALA A 28 -13.10 3.83 1.21
N PHE A 29 -12.43 4.96 1.43
CA PHE A 29 -11.73 5.23 2.68
C PHE A 29 -12.66 5.17 3.89
N ARG A 30 -13.83 5.81 3.82
CA ARG A 30 -14.81 5.80 4.92
C ARG A 30 -15.31 4.40 5.25
N VAL A 31 -15.62 3.60 4.22
CA VAL A 31 -16.05 2.20 4.38
C VAL A 31 -14.97 1.38 5.09
N TRP A 32 -13.71 1.49 4.66
CA TRP A 32 -12.63 0.74 5.29
C TRP A 32 -12.28 1.26 6.69
N LEU A 33 -12.38 2.56 6.93
CA LEU A 33 -12.16 3.13 8.26
C LEU A 33 -13.17 2.59 9.27
N ASP A 34 -14.44 2.49 8.90
CA ASP A 34 -15.47 1.86 9.73
C ASP A 34 -15.20 0.36 9.92
N HIS A 35 -14.90 -0.36 8.83
CA HIS A 35 -14.57 -1.80 8.87
C HIS A 35 -13.41 -2.11 9.82
N PHE A 36 -12.36 -1.29 9.81
CA PHE A 36 -11.20 -1.43 10.67
C PHE A 36 -11.34 -0.72 12.02
N SER A 37 -12.55 -0.29 12.41
CA SER A 37 -12.82 0.36 13.71
C SER A 37 -11.90 1.57 13.98
N GLY A 38 -11.58 2.33 12.95
CA GLY A 38 -10.68 3.49 13.00
C GLY A 38 -9.18 3.18 12.88
N ASP A 39 -8.77 1.92 12.70
CA ASP A 39 -7.34 1.58 12.49
C ASP A 39 -6.85 2.02 11.10
N LYS A 40 -6.20 3.19 11.05
CA LYS A 40 -5.64 3.78 9.84
C LYS A 40 -4.55 2.92 9.21
N ALA A 41 -3.78 2.15 9.98
CA ALA A 41 -2.76 1.27 9.41
C ALA A 41 -3.40 0.12 8.64
N GLY A 42 -4.50 -0.45 9.17
CA GLY A 42 -5.35 -1.39 8.46
C GLY A 42 -5.96 -0.80 7.18
N VAL A 43 -6.49 0.42 7.25
CA VAL A 43 -7.06 1.12 6.08
C VAL A 43 -6.01 1.36 4.99
N GLU A 44 -4.83 1.90 5.35
CA GLU A 44 -3.74 2.12 4.40
C GLU A 44 -3.31 0.80 3.75
N ARG A 45 -3.11 -0.26 4.55
CA ARG A 45 -2.73 -1.58 4.02
C ARG A 45 -3.76 -2.08 3.01
N MET A 46 -5.05 -1.88 3.27
CA MET A 46 -6.12 -2.30 2.38
C MET A 46 -6.22 -1.44 1.11
N LEU A 47 -6.24 -0.11 1.23
CA LEU A 47 -6.38 0.77 0.07
C LEU A 47 -5.15 0.76 -0.84
N ASN A 48 -3.96 0.61 -0.26
CA ASN A 48 -2.71 0.54 -1.02
C ASN A 48 -2.44 -0.87 -1.60
N HIS A 49 -3.20 -1.89 -1.21
CA HIS A 49 -3.08 -3.29 -1.65
C HIS A 49 -3.26 -3.42 -3.16
N THR A 50 -2.19 -3.68 -3.90
CA THR A 50 -2.19 -3.63 -5.36
C THR A 50 -1.75 -4.95 -5.95
N HIS A 51 -2.68 -5.66 -6.60
CA HIS A 51 -2.36 -6.84 -7.41
C HIS A 51 -1.67 -6.43 -8.71
N LEU A 52 -0.49 -6.98 -8.97
CA LEU A 52 0.27 -6.65 -10.19
C LEU A 52 -0.43 -7.13 -11.46
N TYR A 53 -1.21 -8.20 -11.37
CA TYR A 53 -1.99 -8.71 -12.52
C TYR A 53 -3.03 -7.70 -13.01
N ASP A 54 -3.62 -6.90 -12.14
CA ASP A 54 -4.57 -5.85 -12.55
C ASP A 54 -3.85 -4.72 -13.28
N VAL A 55 -2.70 -4.31 -12.74
CA VAL A 55 -1.86 -3.23 -13.27
C VAL A 55 -1.31 -3.55 -14.66
N PHE A 56 -0.91 -4.80 -14.87
CA PHE A 56 -0.25 -5.28 -16.07
C PHE A 56 -1.11 -6.30 -16.84
N SER A 57 -2.43 -6.19 -16.72
CA SER A 57 -3.41 -7.06 -17.38
C SER A 57 -3.22 -7.17 -18.90
N GLY A 58 -2.60 -6.17 -19.53
CA GLY A 58 -2.24 -6.17 -20.95
C GLY A 58 -1.00 -6.98 -21.34
N CYS A 59 -0.21 -7.49 -20.39
CA CYS A 59 1.02 -8.24 -20.66
C CYS A 59 0.78 -9.71 -21.06
N GLY A 60 -0.47 -10.20 -20.95
CA GLY A 60 -0.91 -11.50 -21.48
C GLY A 60 -0.30 -12.73 -20.77
N SER A 61 -0.76 -13.92 -21.15
CA SER A 61 -0.30 -15.22 -20.61
C SER A 61 1.12 -15.63 -21.03
N ALA A 62 1.89 -14.70 -21.60
CA ALA A 62 3.23 -14.94 -22.13
C ALA A 62 4.35 -14.54 -21.15
N VAL A 63 3.99 -13.99 -19.99
CA VAL A 63 4.93 -13.59 -18.94
C VAL A 63 4.85 -14.59 -17.80
N ASP A 64 5.99 -15.19 -17.46
CA ASP A 64 6.09 -16.12 -16.35
C ASP A 64 5.80 -15.43 -15.01
N GLU A 65 5.15 -16.15 -14.10
CA GLU A 65 4.79 -15.68 -12.75
C GLU A 65 6.00 -15.10 -11.98
N VAL A 66 7.17 -15.74 -12.11
CA VAL A 66 8.42 -15.27 -11.50
C VAL A 66 8.78 -13.83 -11.89
N VAL A 67 8.39 -13.37 -13.09
CA VAL A 67 8.63 -11.99 -13.53
C VAL A 67 7.76 -11.02 -12.73
N PHE A 68 6.52 -11.39 -12.44
CA PHE A 68 5.64 -10.58 -11.59
C PHE A 68 6.11 -10.55 -10.14
N GLU A 69 6.64 -11.65 -9.62
CA GLU A 69 7.26 -11.67 -8.28
C GLU A 69 8.51 -10.79 -8.20
N GLN A 70 9.35 -10.79 -9.24
CA GLN A 70 10.50 -9.89 -9.30
C GLN A 70 10.05 -8.43 -9.40
N LEU A 71 9.02 -8.17 -10.19
CA LEU A 71 8.45 -6.83 -10.33
C LEU A 71 7.81 -6.32 -9.04
N SER A 72 7.13 -7.17 -8.26
CA SER A 72 6.55 -6.77 -6.96
C SER A 72 7.65 -6.34 -6.00
N ASN A 73 8.78 -7.05 -5.98
CA ASN A 73 9.95 -6.68 -5.18
C ASN A 73 10.56 -5.34 -5.61
N VAL A 74 10.65 -5.07 -6.93
CA VAL A 74 11.14 -3.78 -7.45
C VAL A 74 10.19 -2.64 -7.09
N LEU A 75 8.88 -2.83 -7.24
CA LEU A 75 7.87 -1.84 -6.85
C LEU A 75 7.94 -1.56 -5.34
N ALA A 76 8.00 -2.60 -4.51
CA ALA A 76 8.13 -2.44 -3.07
C ALA A 76 9.40 -1.66 -2.68
N MET A 77 10.54 -1.95 -3.32
CA MET A 77 11.77 -1.18 -3.12
C MET A 77 11.58 0.28 -3.54
N SER A 78 10.96 0.52 -4.68
CA SER A 78 10.72 1.86 -5.20
C SER A 78 9.83 2.67 -4.27
N TRP A 79 8.71 2.10 -3.82
CA TRP A 79 7.79 2.75 -2.89
C TRP A 79 8.45 3.10 -1.57
N ARG A 80 9.31 2.23 -1.02
CA ARG A 80 10.10 2.55 0.19
C ARG A 80 10.95 3.80 -0.02
N MET A 81 11.62 3.92 -1.17
CA MET A 81 12.46 5.07 -1.49
C MET A 81 11.61 6.35 -1.64
N VAL A 82 10.51 6.28 -2.38
CA VAL A 82 9.65 7.46 -2.61
C VAL A 82 8.99 7.92 -1.31
N LEU A 83 8.43 7.00 -0.51
CA LEU A 83 7.86 7.31 0.80
C LEU A 83 8.89 7.95 1.72
N LYS A 84 10.11 7.40 1.79
CA LYS A 84 11.17 7.97 2.65
C LYS A 84 11.62 9.36 2.19
N ALA A 85 11.62 9.61 0.88
CA ALA A 85 11.97 10.92 0.32
C ALA A 85 10.89 11.97 0.57
N GLN A 86 9.60 11.61 0.43
CA GLN A 86 8.49 12.56 0.59
C GLN A 86 8.08 12.76 2.05
N PHE A 87 8.24 11.74 2.89
CA PHE A 87 7.82 11.73 4.29
C PHE A 87 8.98 11.29 5.20
N PRO A 88 10.06 12.07 5.30
CA PRO A 88 11.28 11.65 6.01
C PRO A 88 11.08 11.37 7.50
N ASP A 89 10.09 12.02 8.11
CA ASP A 89 9.76 11.92 9.54
C ASP A 89 8.72 10.83 9.86
N ARG A 90 8.19 10.15 8.84
CA ARG A 90 7.22 9.06 8.97
C ARG A 90 7.89 7.72 8.66
N SER A 91 7.40 6.65 9.27
CA SER A 91 7.95 5.30 9.10
C SER A 91 6.92 4.40 8.44
N PHE A 92 7.27 3.80 7.31
CA PHE A 92 6.36 2.95 6.55
C PHE A 92 6.85 1.52 6.49
N HIS A 93 5.92 0.58 6.67
CA HIS A 93 6.14 -0.80 6.29
C HIS A 93 5.60 -1.00 4.88
N VAL A 94 6.48 -1.41 3.97
CA VAL A 94 6.15 -1.72 2.58
C VAL A 94 6.53 -3.18 2.34
N GLU A 95 5.64 -3.95 1.76
CA GLU A 95 5.83 -5.38 1.53
C GLU A 95 5.39 -5.79 0.12
N ALA A 96 6.10 -6.78 -0.42
CA ALA A 96 5.68 -7.54 -1.57
C ALA A 96 5.20 -8.90 -1.06
N ILE A 97 3.97 -9.28 -1.40
CA ILE A 97 3.34 -10.52 -0.97
C ILE A 97 3.21 -11.39 -2.21
N ASN A 98 3.92 -12.52 -2.20
CA ASN A 98 3.87 -13.54 -3.25
C ASN A 98 3.39 -14.82 -2.56
N SER A 99 2.11 -15.12 -2.72
CA SER A 99 1.44 -16.25 -2.07
C SER A 99 0.53 -16.94 -3.06
N ASP A 100 0.60 -18.26 -3.14
CA ASP A 100 -0.28 -19.09 -3.97
C ASP A 100 -1.77 -18.99 -3.57
N GLN A 101 -2.07 -18.39 -2.42
CA GLN A 101 -3.44 -18.17 -1.93
C GLN A 101 -4.06 -16.88 -2.48
N GLU A 102 -3.25 -15.98 -3.05
CA GLU A 102 -3.72 -14.72 -3.60
C GLU A 102 -3.83 -14.77 -5.13
N TYR A 103 -4.59 -13.85 -5.69
CA TYR A 103 -4.65 -13.63 -7.13
C TYR A 103 -3.38 -12.90 -7.62
N GLY A 104 -2.27 -13.62 -7.60
CA GLY A 104 -0.94 -13.16 -8.03
C GLY A 104 -0.22 -12.22 -7.06
N PRO A 105 1.01 -11.78 -7.42
CA PRO A 105 1.84 -10.91 -6.60
C PRO A 105 1.19 -9.58 -6.25
N VAL A 106 1.38 -9.15 -5.01
CA VAL A 106 0.84 -7.90 -4.46
C VAL A 106 1.96 -7.02 -3.94
N VAL A 107 1.77 -5.71 -4.04
CA VAL A 107 2.51 -4.73 -3.24
C VAL A 107 1.54 -3.89 -2.42
N THR A 108 1.86 -3.70 -1.15
CA THR A 108 1.11 -2.84 -0.24
C THR A 108 2.04 -2.09 0.71
N PHE A 109 1.50 -1.07 1.38
CA PHE A 109 2.16 -0.40 2.47
C PHE A 109 1.18 0.23 3.45
N HIS A 110 1.68 0.50 4.65
CA HIS A 110 1.02 1.30 5.67
C HIS A 110 2.07 2.00 6.53
N GLU A 111 1.69 3.10 7.17
CA GLU A 111 2.52 3.75 8.17
C GLU A 111 2.53 2.92 9.46
N MET A 112 3.74 2.73 10.00
CA MET A 112 3.96 2.15 11.30
C MET A 112 3.56 3.15 12.38
N ARG A 113 2.45 2.88 13.06
CA ARG A 113 1.97 3.71 14.17
C ARG A 113 2.24 3.00 15.49
N ALA A 114 2.71 3.76 16.48
CA ALA A 114 2.84 3.25 17.83
C ALA A 114 1.45 3.01 18.42
N THR A 115 1.19 1.80 18.93
CA THR A 115 -0.03 1.55 19.70
C THR A 115 0.05 2.37 20.99
N VAL A 116 -0.75 3.43 21.09
CA VAL A 116 -0.92 4.13 22.37
C VAL A 116 -1.82 3.25 23.24
N SER A 117 -1.21 2.46 24.12
CA SER A 117 -1.93 1.84 25.23
C SER A 117 -2.44 2.98 26.11
N MET A 118 -3.74 3.27 26.04
CA MET A 118 -4.40 4.18 26.98
C MET A 118 -4.28 3.59 28.39
N SER A 119 -3.33 4.08 29.19
CA SER A 119 -3.36 3.90 30.62
C SER A 119 -4.55 4.69 31.18
N MET A 120 -5.60 4.00 31.60
CA MET A 120 -6.66 4.60 32.39
C MET A 120 -6.06 5.08 33.71
N THR A 121 -5.75 6.37 33.81
CA THR A 121 -5.53 7.02 35.10
C THR A 121 -6.90 7.25 35.73
N SER A 122 -7.29 6.36 36.64
CA SER A 122 -8.32 6.63 37.63
C SER A 122 -7.76 7.62 38.65
N GLY A 123 -8.41 8.78 38.77
CA GLY A 123 -8.17 9.78 39.81
C GLY A 123 -9.49 10.43 40.16
#